data_AF-A0A961R993-F1
#
_entry.id   AF-A0A961R993-F1
#
_cell.length_a   1.000
_cell.length_b   1.000
_cell.length_c   1.000
_cell.angle_alpha   90.00
_cell.angle_beta   90.00
_cell.angle_gamma   90.00
#
_symmetry.space_group_name_H-M   'P 1'
#
loop_
_entity.id
_entity.type
_entity.pdbx_description
1 polymer ?
#
loop_
_entity_poly.entity_id
_entity_poly.type
_entity_poly.pdbx_seq_one_letter_code
_entity_poly.pdbx_strand_id
1 'polypeptide(L)'
;MRIAIRHEEVREGLVFKTTFHDVCVTVDFTHEERQIITQRKLGDHVLLERAPAGADMEDDADWYVLKVGHLVERKPDRHRTANPSEAKLYEDRLVAALHSMKAWLTANVDPGGDKVFEL
;
A
#
# COMPACT_ATOMS: atom_id res chain seq x y z
N MET A 1 -12.06 3.03 -7.18
CA MET A 1 -10.76 3.38 -6.57
C MET A 1 -10.05 4.49 -7.33
N ARG A 2 -9.66 5.57 -6.63
CA ARG A 2 -8.75 6.63 -7.11
C ARG A 2 -7.45 6.58 -6.30
N ILE A 3 -6.31 6.78 -6.97
CA ILE A 3 -4.98 6.70 -6.34
C ILE A 3 -4.26 8.04 -6.59
N ALA A 4 -3.62 8.57 -5.55
CA ALA A 4 -2.70 9.69 -5.64
C ALA A 4 -1.35 9.28 -5.03
N ILE A 5 -0.27 9.46 -5.78
CA ILE A 5 1.11 9.19 -5.34
C ILE A 5 1.89 10.49 -5.42
N ARG A 6 2.70 10.76 -4.39
CA ARG A 6 3.60 11.92 -4.33
C ARG A 6 4.96 11.49 -3.80
N HIS A 7 6.01 12.11 -4.34
CA HIS A 7 7.37 11.96 -3.85
C HIS A 7 7.74 13.18 -3.01
N GLU A 8 8.33 12.96 -1.85
CA GLU A 8 8.76 14.00 -0.93
C GLU A 8 10.22 13.77 -0.53
N GLU A 9 11.05 14.82 -0.58
CA GLU A 9 12.41 14.75 -0.05
C GLU A 9 12.41 15.18 1.42
N VAL A 10 12.98 14.35 2.28
CA VAL A 10 13.00 14.60 3.72
C VAL A 10 14.41 14.51 4.26
N ARG A 11 14.84 15.55 4.97
CA ARG A 11 16.18 15.63 5.57
C ARG A 11 16.10 15.43 7.07
N GLU A 12 16.71 14.38 7.57
CA GLU A 12 16.70 14.03 8.99
C GLU A 12 18.13 13.91 9.54
N GLY A 13 18.29 14.22 10.83
CA GLY A 13 19.58 14.19 11.53
C GLY A 13 19.92 15.53 12.21
N LEU A 14 20.44 15.45 13.43
CA LEU A 14 20.73 16.62 14.27
C LEU A 14 22.05 17.33 13.90
N VAL A 15 23.06 16.58 13.45
CA VAL A 15 24.40 17.10 13.12
C VAL A 15 24.77 16.81 11.67
N PHE A 16 24.60 15.57 11.22
CA PHE A 16 24.70 15.18 9.82
C PHE A 16 23.30 14.86 9.30
N LYS A 17 22.86 15.62 8.29
CA LYS A 17 21.55 15.41 7.68
C LYS A 17 21.64 14.37 6.57
N THR A 18 20.86 13.31 6.68
CA THR A 18 20.63 12.34 5.60
C THR A 18 19.39 12.76 4.83
N THR A 19 19.46 12.76 3.51
CA THR A 19 18.30 12.98 2.64
C THR A 19 17.66 11.64 2.33
N PHE A 20 16.37 11.53 2.57
CA PHE A 20 15.52 10.41 2.22
C PHE A 20 14.49 10.83 1.18
N HIS A 21 13.94 9.84 0.49
CA HIS A 21 12.96 10.04 -0.57
C HIS A 21 11.71 9.22 -0.23
N ASP A 22 10.67 9.90 0.23
CA ASP A 22 9.44 9.23 0.62
C ASP A 22 8.47 9.13 -0.54
N VAL A 23 7.80 7.98 -0.61
CA VAL A 23 6.67 7.76 -1.50
C VAL A 23 5.40 7.73 -0.65
N CYS A 24 4.56 8.76 -0.83
CA CYS A 24 3.30 8.94 -0.12
C CYS A 24 2.14 8.53 -1.03
N VAL A 25 1.34 7.55 -0.60
CA VAL A 25 0.17 7.08 -1.34
C VAL A 25 -1.12 7.32 -0.57
N THR A 26 -2.11 7.87 -1.27
CA THR A 26 -3.49 7.96 -0.79
C THR A 26 -4.38 7.20 -1.75
N VAL A 27 -5.20 6.29 -1.20
CA VAL A 27 -6.18 5.54 -1.96
C VAL A 27 -7.59 5.89 -1.49
N ASP A 28 -8.40 6.36 -2.43
CA ASP A 28 -9.81 6.61 -2.22
C ASP A 28 -10.62 5.46 -2.83
N PHE A 29 -10.95 4.50 -1.98
CA PHE A 29 -11.88 3.41 -2.27
C PHE A 29 -13.32 3.93 -2.39
N THR A 30 -14.08 3.40 -3.34
CA THR A 30 -15.53 3.62 -3.42
C THR A 30 -16.25 2.95 -2.26
N HIS A 31 -17.55 3.21 -2.11
CA HIS A 31 -18.35 2.59 -1.06
C HIS A 31 -18.39 1.06 -1.22
N GLU A 32 -18.58 0.58 -2.45
CA GLU A 32 -18.63 -0.83 -2.81
C GLU A 32 -17.29 -1.53 -2.52
N GLU A 33 -16.18 -0.92 -2.93
CA GLU A 33 -14.84 -1.46 -2.66
C GLU A 33 -14.56 -1.56 -1.14
N ARG A 34 -14.96 -0.56 -0.36
CA ARG A 34 -14.84 -0.58 1.12
C ARG A 34 -15.66 -1.70 1.75
N GLN A 35 -16.88 -1.92 1.25
CA GLN A 35 -17.73 -3.01 1.73
C GLN A 35 -17.07 -4.37 1.48
N ILE A 36 -16.54 -4.60 0.28
CA ILE A 36 -15.84 -5.85 -0.06
C ILE A 36 -14.62 -6.07 0.86
N ILE A 37 -13.78 -5.03 1.05
CA ILE A 37 -12.61 -5.09 1.96
C ILE A 37 -13.04 -5.52 3.36
N THR A 38 -14.13 -4.94 3.87
CA THR A 38 -14.64 -5.22 5.21
C THR A 38 -15.23 -6.63 5.31
N GLN A 39 -16.13 -6.99 4.39
CA GLN A 39 -16.81 -8.30 4.38
C GLN A 39 -15.83 -9.46 4.24
N ARG A 40 -14.78 -9.28 3.44
CA ARG A 40 -13.75 -10.30 3.19
C ARG A 40 -12.58 -10.23 4.17
N LYS A 41 -12.65 -9.33 5.19
CA LYS A 41 -11.61 -9.14 6.23
C LYS A 41 -10.21 -8.93 5.65
N LEU A 42 -10.10 -8.12 4.61
CA LEU A 42 -8.82 -7.91 3.92
C LEU A 42 -7.86 -6.98 4.65
N GLY A 43 -8.24 -6.38 5.78
CA GLY A 43 -7.43 -5.38 6.49
C GLY A 43 -5.97 -5.82 6.72
N ASP A 44 -5.77 -7.06 7.15
CA ASP A 44 -4.43 -7.62 7.44
C ASP A 44 -3.73 -8.20 6.20
N HIS A 45 -4.38 -8.20 5.04
CA HIS A 45 -3.80 -8.74 3.82
C HIS A 45 -2.62 -7.88 3.36
N VAL A 46 -1.45 -8.51 3.23
CA VAL A 46 -0.22 -7.86 2.77
C VAL A 46 -0.29 -7.69 1.26
N LEU A 47 -0.27 -6.44 0.80
CA LEU A 47 -0.21 -6.07 -0.62
C LEU A 47 1.23 -6.05 -1.14
N LEU A 48 2.17 -5.61 -0.30
CA LEU A 48 3.54 -5.39 -0.73
C LEU A 48 4.50 -5.44 0.46
N GLU A 49 5.58 -6.19 0.31
CA GLU A 49 6.73 -6.14 1.21
C GLU A 49 7.64 -4.97 0.85
N ARG A 50 8.14 -4.30 1.89
CA ARG A 50 8.99 -3.11 1.84
C ARG A 50 10.35 -3.43 2.43
N ALA A 51 11.37 -2.80 1.87
CA ALA A 51 12.71 -2.82 2.45
C ALA A 51 12.91 -1.54 3.29
N PRO A 52 13.68 -1.59 4.39
CA PRO A 52 14.05 -0.37 5.10
C PRO A 52 14.88 0.56 4.21
N ALA A 53 14.76 1.88 4.45
CA ALA A 53 15.61 2.90 3.84
C ALA A 53 17.04 2.96 4.43
N GLY A 54 17.39 2.02 5.32
CA GLY A 54 18.60 2.02 6.13
C GLY A 54 18.72 0.78 7.02
N ALA A 55 19.64 0.80 7.98
CA ALA A 55 19.96 -0.35 8.85
C ALA A 55 19.50 -0.16 10.31
N ASP A 56 18.55 0.75 10.59
CA ASP A 56 18.03 0.89 11.95
C ASP A 56 17.14 -0.30 12.30
N MET A 57 17.70 -1.20 13.12
CA MET A 57 17.13 -2.49 13.52
C MET A 57 16.01 -2.37 14.58
N GLU A 58 15.63 -1.17 15.00
CA GLU A 58 14.58 -0.92 16.00
C GLU A 58 13.20 -0.61 15.40
N ASP A 59 13.08 -0.63 14.07
CA ASP A 59 11.84 -0.32 13.38
C ASP A 59 10.79 -1.42 13.58
N ASP A 60 9.56 -0.99 13.87
CA ASP A 60 8.39 -1.85 13.95
C ASP A 60 8.18 -2.58 12.62
N ALA A 61 8.09 -3.91 12.66
CA ALA A 61 7.97 -4.78 11.49
C ALA A 61 6.76 -4.41 10.60
N ASP A 62 5.73 -3.77 11.16
CA ASP A 62 4.58 -3.28 10.39
C ASP A 62 4.94 -2.14 9.42
N TRP A 63 6.13 -1.54 9.52
CA TRP A 63 6.65 -0.60 8.52
C TRP A 63 7.20 -1.29 7.27
N TYR A 64 7.58 -2.57 7.39
CA TYR A 64 8.12 -3.36 6.29
C TYR A 64 7.05 -4.06 5.45
N VAL A 65 5.78 -3.81 5.74
CA VAL A 65 4.67 -4.32 4.94
C VAL A 65 3.63 -3.23 4.68
N LEU A 66 3.11 -3.21 3.46
CA LEU A 66 1.89 -2.50 3.14
C LEU A 66 0.72 -3.47 3.26
N LYS A 67 -0.13 -3.28 4.26
CA LYS A 67 -1.40 -3.99 4.39
C LYS A 67 -2.53 -3.19 3.72
N VAL A 68 -3.60 -3.85 3.30
CA VAL A 68 -4.80 -3.17 2.77
C VAL A 68 -5.36 -2.19 3.82
N GLY A 69 -5.37 -2.57 5.10
CA GLY A 69 -5.83 -1.72 6.19
C GLY A 69 -5.07 -0.39 6.27
N HIS A 70 -3.76 -0.40 6.00
CA HIS A 70 -2.95 0.82 5.95
C HIS A 70 -3.47 1.80 4.89
N LEU A 71 -3.93 1.33 3.73
CA LEU A 71 -4.50 2.21 2.69
C LEU A 71 -5.87 2.78 3.05
N VAL A 72 -6.58 2.14 3.98
CA VAL A 72 -7.90 2.59 4.46
C VAL A 72 -7.74 3.62 5.58
N GLU A 73 -6.79 3.37 6.49
CA GLU A 73 -6.61 4.09 7.76
C GLU A 73 -5.57 5.21 7.66
N ARG A 74 -4.46 4.98 6.94
CA ARG A 74 -3.36 5.93 6.80
C ARG A 74 -3.57 6.75 5.53
N LYS A 75 -3.84 8.04 5.68
CA LYS A 75 -4.00 9.00 4.57
C LYS A 75 -3.05 10.19 4.72
N PRO A 76 -1.88 10.19 4.06
CA PRO A 76 -1.31 9.14 3.22
C PRO A 76 -0.63 8.02 4.02
N ASP A 77 -0.52 6.84 3.43
CA ASP A 77 0.50 5.87 3.83
C ASP A 77 1.85 6.30 3.22
N ARG A 78 2.92 6.26 4.03
CA ARG A 78 4.25 6.77 3.67
C ARG A 78 5.27 5.66 3.77
N HIS A 79 6.04 5.48 2.70
CA HIS A 79 7.20 4.60 2.69
C HIS A 79 8.46 5.38 2.37
N ARG A 80 9.47 5.26 3.23
CA ARG A 80 10.75 5.93 3.09
C ARG A 80 11.72 5.07 2.29
N THR A 81 12.50 5.69 1.41
CA THR A 81 13.62 5.04 0.71
C THR A 81 14.90 5.87 0.79
N ALA A 82 16.04 5.24 0.54
CA ALA A 82 17.35 5.87 0.70
C ALA A 82 17.70 6.82 -0.46
N ASN A 83 17.18 6.56 -1.65
CA ASN A 83 17.52 7.30 -2.87
C ASN A 83 16.35 7.37 -3.87
N PRO A 84 16.40 8.29 -4.86
CA PRO A 84 15.31 8.46 -5.84
C PRO A 84 15.05 7.21 -6.70
N SER A 85 16.08 6.41 -6.99
CA SER A 85 15.93 5.21 -7.80
C SER A 85 15.13 4.13 -7.06
N GLU A 86 15.39 3.95 -5.77
CA GLU A 86 14.58 3.07 -4.91
C GLU A 86 13.15 3.59 -4.75
N ALA A 87 12.96 4.90 -4.58
CA ALA A 87 11.62 5.50 -4.54
C ALA A 87 10.83 5.18 -5.81
N LYS A 88 11.48 5.29 -6.99
CA LYS A 88 10.85 4.97 -8.26
C LYS A 88 10.54 3.48 -8.40
N LEU A 89 11.47 2.60 -8.02
CA LEU A 89 11.24 1.15 -8.04
C LEU A 89 10.09 0.74 -7.11
N TYR A 90 9.99 1.36 -5.94
CA TYR A 90 8.89 1.14 -5.02
C TYR A 90 7.56 1.63 -5.60
N GLU A 91 7.52 2.81 -6.23
CA GLU A 91 6.33 3.31 -6.93
C GLU A 91 5.85 2.31 -7.98
N ASP A 92 6.73 1.81 -8.83
CA ASP A 92 6.34 0.89 -9.92
C ASP A 92 5.74 -0.41 -9.35
N ARG A 93 6.34 -0.97 -8.28
CA ARG A 93 5.81 -2.14 -7.56
C ARG A 93 4.48 -1.84 -6.89
N LEU A 94 4.34 -0.68 -6.26
CA LEU A 94 3.12 -0.23 -5.60
C LEU A 94 1.98 -0.09 -6.60
N VAL A 95 2.22 0.55 -7.75
CA VAL A 95 1.24 0.71 -8.83
C VAL A 95 0.79 -0.65 -9.34
N ALA A 96 1.72 -1.58 -9.59
CA ALA A 96 1.38 -2.94 -10.01
C ALA A 96 0.48 -3.66 -8.97
N ALA A 97 0.85 -3.60 -7.68
CA ALA A 97 0.07 -4.21 -6.60
C ALA A 97 -1.34 -3.60 -6.48
N LEU A 98 -1.46 -2.27 -6.59
CA LEU A 98 -2.76 -1.58 -6.57
C LEU A 98 -3.63 -1.92 -7.79
N HIS A 99 -3.02 -2.12 -8.97
CA HIS A 99 -3.75 -2.62 -10.14
C HIS A 99 -4.30 -4.03 -9.92
N SER A 100 -3.48 -4.94 -9.39
CA SER A 100 -3.92 -6.30 -9.04
C SER A 100 -5.05 -6.29 -8.02
N MET A 101 -4.93 -5.46 -6.97
CA MET A 101 -5.97 -5.28 -5.98
C MET A 101 -7.26 -4.75 -6.60
N LYS A 102 -7.17 -3.75 -7.49
CA LYS A 102 -8.35 -3.20 -8.21
C LYS A 102 -9.07 -4.27 -9.00
N ALA A 103 -8.31 -5.07 -9.75
CA ALA A 103 -8.86 -6.13 -10.58
C ALA A 103 -9.57 -7.18 -9.71
N TRP A 104 -8.94 -7.57 -8.59
CA TRP A 104 -9.53 -8.51 -7.64
C TRP A 104 -10.82 -7.95 -7.01
N LEU A 105 -10.81 -6.70 -6.55
CA LEU A 105 -12.00 -6.05 -5.99
C LEU A 105 -13.13 -6.02 -7.01
N THR A 106 -12.82 -5.62 -8.26
CA THR A 106 -13.80 -5.54 -9.35
C THR A 106 -14.40 -6.92 -9.66
N ALA A 107 -13.58 -7.97 -9.70
CA ALA A 107 -14.04 -9.35 -9.93
C ALA A 107 -14.92 -9.89 -8.78
N ASN A 108 -14.84 -9.28 -7.59
CA ASN A 108 -15.61 -9.68 -6.40
C ASN A 108 -16.69 -8.66 -6.03
N VAL A 109 -17.03 -7.71 -6.91
CA VAL A 109 -18.17 -6.79 -6.74
C VAL A 109 -19.50 -7.55 -6.79
N ASP A 110 -19.58 -8.56 -7.65
CA ASP A 110 -20.68 -9.52 -7.64
C ASP A 110 -20.22 -10.73 -6.83
N PRO A 111 -20.82 -11.01 -5.65
CA PRO A 111 -20.42 -12.15 -4.82
C PRO A 111 -20.60 -13.52 -5.49
N GLY A 112 -21.15 -13.55 -6.72
CA GLY A 112 -21.61 -14.76 -7.35
C GLY A 112 -22.85 -15.22 -6.60
N GLY A 113 -24.03 -14.93 -7.14
CA GLY A 113 -25.26 -15.53 -6.64
C GLY A 113 -25.14 -17.05 -6.55
N ASP A 114 -25.97 -17.67 -5.71
CA ASP A 114 -25.97 -19.12 -5.47
C ASP A 114 -25.79 -19.90 -6.78
N LYS A 115 -24.67 -20.59 -6.91
CA LYS A 115 -24.43 -21.50 -8.03
C LYS A 115 -24.66 -22.91 -7.54
N VAL A 116 -25.85 -23.43 -7.85
CA VAL A 116 -26.13 -24.86 -7.75
C VAL A 116 -25.58 -25.52 -9.01
N PHE A 117 -24.73 -26.53 -8.85
CA PHE A 117 -24.28 -27.39 -9.93
C PHE A 117 -24.64 -28.82 -9.55
N GLU A 118 -25.24 -29.56 -10.48
CA GLU A 118 -25.46 -31.00 -10.35
C GLU A 118 -24.30 -31.74 -11.06
N LEU A 119 -23.75 -32.78 -10.41
CA LEU A 119 -22.72 -33.67 -10.93
C LEU A 119 -23.34 -34.86 -11.66
#